data_AF-A0A8D8FU43-F1
#
_entry.id   AF-A0A8D8FU43-F1
#
_cell.length_a   1.000
_cell.length_b   1.000
_cell.length_c   1.000
_cell.angle_alpha   90.00
_cell.angle_beta   90.00
_cell.angle_gamma   90.00
#
_symmetry.space_group_name_H-M   'P 1'
#
loop_
_entity.id
_entity.type
_entity.pdbx_description
1 polymer ?
#
loop_
_entity_poly.entity_id
_entity_poly.type
_entity_poly.pdbx_seq_one_letter_code
_entity_poly.pdbx_strand_id
1 'polypeptide(L)'
;MMQDFGWAKNPMINRVQEMKSTVPITFLYGARSWVDNSPGETIKQLRHQSFVKVHSIPGAGHHVYADDAATFNRLINEACATCDAENQAVAEIKPESPEASAA
;
A
#
# COMPACT_ATOMS: atom_id res chain seq x y z
N MET A 1 15.71 27.65 -10.94
CA MET A 1 15.36 26.50 -11.82
C MET A 1 14.44 25.54 -11.06
N MET A 2 13.28 26.03 -10.59
CA MET A 2 12.30 25.26 -9.78
C MET A 2 10.85 25.68 -10.09
N GLN A 3 10.65 26.47 -11.15
CA GLN A 3 9.34 27.06 -11.48
C GLN A 3 8.43 26.13 -12.29
N ASP A 4 8.93 25.00 -12.80
CA ASP A 4 8.20 24.13 -13.73
C ASP A 4 7.81 22.74 -13.16
N PHE A 5 8.07 22.47 -11.88
CA PHE A 5 7.63 21.21 -11.25
C PHE A 5 6.28 21.36 -10.57
N GLY A 6 5.33 20.50 -10.96
CA GLY A 6 4.02 20.40 -10.33
C GLY A 6 4.10 19.67 -8.99
N TRP A 7 3.44 20.20 -7.97
CA TRP A 7 3.34 19.60 -6.64
C TRP A 7 1.94 19.04 -6.39
N ALA A 8 1.85 18.02 -5.54
CA ALA A 8 0.55 17.52 -5.09
C ALA A 8 -0.17 18.62 -4.30
N LYS A 9 -1.32 19.10 -4.82
CA LYS A 9 -2.15 20.11 -4.14
C LYS A 9 -2.61 19.66 -2.75
N ASN A 10 -2.97 18.39 -2.61
CA ASN A 10 -3.44 17.76 -1.38
C ASN A 10 -2.66 16.45 -1.14
N PRO A 11 -1.42 16.51 -0.63
CA PRO A 11 -0.54 15.35 -0.53
C PRO A 11 -1.10 14.32 0.47
N MET A 12 -1.06 13.05 0.08
CA MET A 12 -1.62 11.95 0.88
C MET A 12 -0.96 11.83 2.26
N ILE A 13 0.34 12.13 2.38
CA ILE A 13 1.10 11.99 3.63
C ILE A 13 0.48 12.75 4.81
N ASN A 14 -0.18 13.89 4.56
CA ASN A 14 -0.80 14.72 5.59
C ASN A 14 -2.12 14.16 6.14
N ARG A 15 -2.72 13.19 5.43
CA ARG A 15 -4.04 12.63 5.75
C ARG A 15 -4.07 11.11 5.79
N VAL A 16 -2.91 10.47 5.62
CA VAL A 16 -2.83 9.00 5.52
C VAL A 16 -3.18 8.32 6.84
N GLN A 17 -3.01 9.00 7.98
CA GLN A 17 -3.34 8.48 9.30
C GLN A 17 -4.86 8.44 9.57
N GLU A 18 -5.64 9.25 8.86
CA GLU A 18 -7.12 9.24 8.95
C GLU A 18 -7.74 8.03 8.23
N MET A 19 -6.98 7.40 7.32
CA MET A 19 -7.44 6.19 6.65
C MET A 19 -7.54 5.03 7.66
N LYS A 20 -8.63 4.25 7.58
CA LYS A 20 -8.85 3.07 8.44
C LYS A 20 -7.60 2.19 8.52
N SER A 21 -7.25 1.75 9.72
CA SER A 21 -6.05 0.93 9.95
C SER A 21 -6.11 -0.43 9.23
N THR A 22 -7.33 -0.91 8.96
CA THR A 22 -7.59 -2.16 8.23
C THR A 22 -7.35 -2.05 6.71
N VAL A 23 -6.98 -0.89 6.19
CA VAL A 23 -6.65 -0.73 4.77
C VAL A 23 -5.13 -0.92 4.61
N PRO A 24 -4.68 -2.05 4.04
CA PRO A 24 -3.26 -2.29 3.81
C PRO A 24 -2.74 -1.41 2.67
N ILE A 25 -1.47 -0.98 2.75
CA ILE A 25 -0.81 -0.22 1.69
C ILE A 25 0.45 -0.95 1.24
N THR A 26 0.61 -1.11 -0.07
CA THR A 26 1.88 -1.55 -0.67
C THR A 26 2.36 -0.50 -1.66
N PHE A 27 3.56 0.05 -1.44
CA PHE A 27 4.22 0.98 -2.35
C PHE A 27 5.22 0.24 -3.25
N LEU A 28 5.22 0.55 -4.54
CA LEU A 28 6.19 0.04 -5.51
C LEU A 28 6.93 1.22 -6.13
N TYR A 29 8.24 1.26 -5.94
CA TYR A 29 9.15 2.25 -6.51
C TYR A 29 10.12 1.59 -7.49
N GLY A 30 10.55 2.32 -8.51
CA GLY A 30 11.70 1.92 -9.31
C GLY A 30 12.97 2.56 -8.76
N ALA A 31 14.02 1.78 -8.53
CA ALA A 31 15.25 2.25 -7.90
C ALA A 31 16.03 3.26 -8.75
N ARG A 32 15.73 3.36 -10.05
CA ARG A 32 16.34 4.32 -10.99
C ARG A 32 15.46 5.54 -11.24
N SER A 33 14.33 5.65 -10.54
CA SER A 33 13.46 6.81 -10.62
C SER A 33 14.09 8.01 -9.94
N TRP A 34 13.83 9.20 -10.49
CA TRP A 34 14.09 10.47 -9.82
C TRP A 34 13.21 10.70 -8.57
N VAL A 35 12.09 9.97 -8.47
CA VAL A 35 11.20 10.00 -7.30
C VAL A 35 11.62 8.87 -6.38
N ASP A 36 12.22 9.23 -5.25
CA ASP A 36 12.67 8.26 -4.25
C ASP A 36 11.51 7.65 -3.43
N ASN A 37 11.86 6.65 -2.61
CA ASN A 37 10.90 5.94 -1.75
C ASN A 37 10.71 6.57 -0.35
N SER A 38 11.33 7.72 -0.06
CA SER A 38 11.28 8.34 1.27
C SER A 38 9.86 8.68 1.76
N PRO A 39 8.90 9.08 0.90
CA PRO A 39 7.53 9.27 1.37
C PRO A 39 6.86 7.95 1.78
N GLY A 40 7.15 6.85 1.08
CA GLY A 40 6.63 5.52 1.39
C GLY A 40 7.14 5.02 2.75
N GLU A 41 8.44 5.20 3.02
CA GLU A 41 9.04 4.87 4.32
C GLU A 41 8.47 5.75 5.45
N THR A 42 8.24 7.03 5.18
CA THR A 42 7.60 7.92 6.17
C THR A 42 6.17 7.46 6.46
N ILE A 43 5.39 7.12 5.44
CA ILE A 43 4.03 6.60 5.62
C ILE A 43 4.03 5.29 6.41
N LYS A 44 5.01 4.41 6.18
CA LYS A 44 5.18 3.17 6.95
C LYS A 44 5.36 3.45 8.45
N GLN A 45 6.10 4.49 8.81
CA GLN A 45 6.26 4.92 10.21
C GLN A 45 4.97 5.55 10.77
N LEU A 46 4.33 6.44 10.00
CA LEU A 46 3.09 7.11 10.41
C LEU A 46 1.93 6.13 10.63
N ARG A 47 1.92 5.03 9.88
CA ARG A 47 0.92 3.94 9.98
C ARG A 47 1.48 2.67 10.61
N HIS A 48 2.33 2.79 11.63
CA HIS A 48 2.95 1.65 12.34
C HIS A 48 1.93 0.64 12.93
N GLN A 49 0.66 1.04 13.11
CA GLN A 49 -0.43 0.16 13.56
C GLN A 49 -1.21 -0.49 12.40
N SER A 50 -0.72 -0.39 11.16
CA SER A 50 -1.39 -0.89 9.96
C SER A 50 -0.37 -1.53 9.02
N PHE A 51 -0.83 -2.42 8.15
CA PHE A 51 0.06 -3.03 7.17
C PHE A 51 0.52 -2.00 6.14
N VAL A 52 1.84 -1.74 6.12
CA VAL A 52 2.48 -0.95 5.09
C VAL A 52 3.77 -1.64 4.61
N LYS A 53 3.83 -1.93 3.32
CA LYS A 53 5.00 -2.52 2.66
C LYS A 53 5.54 -1.58 1.60
N VAL A 54 6.87 -1.51 1.48
CA VAL A 54 7.57 -0.67 0.50
C VAL A 54 8.52 -1.57 -0.29
N HIS A 55 8.39 -1.55 -1.60
CA HIS A 55 9.26 -2.27 -2.53
C HIS A 55 10.03 -1.28 -3.41
N SER A 56 11.30 -1.59 -3.65
CA SER A 56 12.13 -0.93 -4.65
C SER A 56 12.56 -1.96 -5.69
N ILE A 57 12.27 -1.71 -6.96
CA ILE A 57 12.57 -2.59 -8.10
C ILE A 57 13.90 -2.11 -8.72
N PRO A 58 15.02 -2.84 -8.54
CA PRO A 58 16.37 -2.35 -8.88
C PRO A 58 16.57 -1.96 -10.36
N GLY A 59 15.84 -2.63 -11.27
CA GLY A 59 15.96 -2.42 -12.72
C GLY A 59 15.08 -1.29 -13.27
N ALA A 60 14.10 -0.80 -12.51
CA ALA A 60 13.03 0.04 -13.02
C ALA A 60 13.21 1.52 -12.69
N GLY A 61 12.71 2.39 -13.58
CA GLY A 61 12.53 3.82 -13.40
C GLY A 61 11.14 4.17 -12.88
N HIS A 62 10.57 5.30 -13.32
CA HIS A 62 9.27 5.77 -12.79
C HIS A 62 8.09 4.88 -13.21
N HIS A 63 8.08 4.39 -14.46
CA HIS A 63 7.03 3.52 -14.98
C HIS A 63 7.37 2.05 -14.73
N VAL A 64 7.34 1.64 -13.45
CA VAL A 64 7.76 0.30 -13.01
C VAL A 64 7.09 -0.85 -13.76
N TYR A 65 5.82 -0.69 -14.13
CA TYR A 65 5.06 -1.67 -14.90
C TYR A 65 5.55 -1.85 -16.34
N ALA A 66 6.18 -0.82 -16.92
CA ALA A 66 6.73 -0.86 -18.27
C ALA A 66 8.17 -1.37 -18.28
N ASP A 67 8.99 -0.97 -17.30
CA ASP A 67 10.40 -1.33 -17.22
C ASP A 67 10.62 -2.79 -16.77
N ASP A 68 9.81 -3.30 -15.85
CA ASP A 68 9.85 -4.70 -15.37
C ASP A 68 8.45 -5.21 -15.03
N ALA A 69 7.68 -5.51 -16.09
CA ALA A 69 6.31 -6.01 -15.97
C ALA A 69 6.22 -7.31 -15.15
N ALA A 70 7.21 -8.20 -15.25
CA ALA A 70 7.20 -9.48 -14.55
C ALA A 70 7.30 -9.29 -13.04
N THR A 71 8.28 -8.50 -12.58
CA THR A 71 8.42 -8.19 -11.15
C THR A 71 7.22 -7.39 -10.64
N PHE A 72 6.75 -6.40 -11.40
CA PHE A 72 5.56 -5.62 -11.05
C PHE A 72 4.34 -6.52 -10.84
N ASN A 73 3.99 -7.36 -11.81
CA ASN A 73 2.83 -8.25 -11.72
C ASN A 73 2.92 -9.21 -10.53
N ARG A 74 4.10 -9.76 -10.28
CA ARG A 74 4.33 -10.63 -9.11
C ARG A 74 4.06 -9.88 -7.79
N LEU A 75 4.57 -8.65 -7.66
CA LEU A 75 4.38 -7.84 -6.45
C LEU A 75 2.92 -7.39 -6.27
N ILE A 76 2.20 -7.10 -7.35
CA ILE A 76 0.75 -6.82 -7.29
C ILE A 76 -0.01 -8.04 -6.78
N ASN A 77 0.24 -9.22 -7.34
CA ASN A 77 -0.39 -10.45 -6.89
C ASN A 77 -0.09 -10.77 -5.42
N GLU A 78 1.15 -10.53 -4.97
CA GLU A 78 1.56 -10.67 -3.56
C GLU A 78 0.79 -9.69 -2.64
N ALA A 79 0.61 -8.44 -3.07
CA ALA A 79 -0.16 -7.46 -2.33
C ALA A 79 -1.65 -7.85 -2.23
N CYS A 80 -2.24 -8.35 -3.31
CA CYS A 80 -3.62 -8.86 -3.32
C CYS A 80 -3.78 -10.07 -2.39
N ALA A 81 -2.90 -11.07 -2.50
CA ALA A 81 -2.95 -12.26 -1.67
C ALA A 81 -2.80 -11.93 -0.17
N THR A 82 -1.97 -10.94 0.16
CA THR A 82 -1.82 -10.45 1.55
C THR A 82 -3.14 -9.86 2.07
N CYS A 83 -3.79 -9.01 1.27
CA CYS A 83 -5.09 -8.42 1.61
C CYS A 83 -6.18 -9.49 1.80
N ASP A 84 -6.24 -10.46 0.89
CA ASP A 84 -7.23 -11.53 0.96
C ASP A 84 -7.04 -12.43 2.19
N ALA A 85 -5.80 -12.75 2.54
CA ALA A 85 -5.48 -13.52 3.74
C ALA A 85 -5.87 -12.78 5.03
N GLU A 86 -5.61 -11.47 5.12
CA GLU A 86 -6.06 -10.65 6.26
C GLU A 86 -7.58 -10.63 6.39
N ASN A 87 -8.31 -10.53 5.27
CA ASN A 87 -9.77 -10.55 5.27
C ASN A 87 -10.33 -11.91 5.73
N GLN A 88 -9.71 -13.01 5.33
CA GLN A 88 -10.09 -14.36 5.76
C GLN A 88 -9.87 -14.56 7.27
N ALA A 89 -8.71 -14.14 7.79
CA ALA A 89 -8.42 -14.22 9.22
C ALA A 89 -9.42 -13.41 10.07
N VAL A 90 -9.83 -12.22 9.60
CA VAL A 90 -10.85 -11.41 10.27
C VAL A 90 -12.23 -12.08 10.24
N ALA A 91 -12.58 -12.76 9.14
CA ALA A 91 -13.83 -13.50 9.03
C ALA A 91 -13.88 -14.70 9.99
N GLU A 92 -12.77 -15.42 10.17
CA GLU A 92 -12.68 -16.56 11.09
C GLU A 92 -12.71 -16.15 12.58
N ILE A 93 -12.25 -14.94 12.92
CA ILE A 93 -12.23 -14.43 14.30
C ILE A 93 -13.60 -13.90 14.76
N LYS A 94 -14.52 -13.56 13.85
CA LYS A 94 -15.92 -13.27 14.21
C LYS A 94 -16.67 -14.60 14.33
N PRO A 95 -16.93 -15.14 15.53
CA PRO A 95 -17.94 -16.18 15.64
C PRO A 95 -19.26 -15.62 15.11
N GLU A 96 -19.96 -16.40 14.27
CA GLU A 96 -21.37 -16.13 13.97
C GLU A 96 -22.08 -15.94 15.31
N SER A 97 -22.50 -14.71 15.61
CA SER A 97 -23.42 -14.48 16.70
C SER A 97 -24.69 -15.27 16.36
N PRO A 98 -25.18 -16.17 17.23
CA PRO A 98 -26.46 -16.81 16.97
C PRO A 98 -27.51 -15.69 17.01
N GLU A 99 -28.00 -15.30 15.83
CA GLU A 99 -29.19 -14.47 15.72
C GLU A 99 -30.30 -15.16 16.50
N ALA A 100 -30.90 -14.38 17.40
CA ALA A 100 -32.00 -14.77 18.23
C ALA A 100 -33.10 -15.45 17.40
N SER A 101 -33.28 -16.77 17.62
CA SER A 101 -34.56 -17.38 17.32
C SER A 101 -35.50 -17.00 18.46
N ALA A 102 -36.21 -15.89 18.25
CA ALA A 102 -37.46 -15.60 18.92
C ALA A 102 -38.54 -16.54 18.35
N ALA A 103 -39.07 -17.42 19.19
CA ALA A 103 -40.48 -17.87 19.22
C ALA A 103 -40.73 -18.66 20.51
#